data_AF-A0A8J5SM68-F1
#
_entry.id   AF-A0A8J5SM68-F1
#
_cell.length_a   1.000
_cell.length_b   1.000
_cell.length_c   1.000
_cell.angle_alpha   90.00
_cell.angle_beta   90.00
_cell.angle_gamma   90.00
#
_symmetry.space_group_name_H-M   'P 1'
#
loop_
_entity.id
_entity.type
_entity.pdbx_description
1 polymer ?
#
loop_
_entity_poly.entity_id
_entity_poly.type
_entity_poly.pdbx_seq_one_letter_code
_entity_poly.pdbx_strand_id
1 'polypeptide(L)'
;MARLGPPMTSTGYMFQPADHQLITNYLRPKVARRNFDDRFYVANAYSVGPELLIDGRPPAPGTKGKESVWFFFSPANGHKGVRGGGRRQRTVGDGCCWHSEGRDKDVVDDQGCRVGYIRKLS
;
A
#
# COMPACT_ATOMS: atom_id res chain seq x y z
N MET A 1 8.88 -19.80 -42.55
CA MET A 1 9.24 -19.03 -41.34
C MET A 1 7.97 -18.45 -40.74
N ALA A 2 7.55 -18.93 -39.56
CA ALA A 2 6.34 -18.43 -38.90
C ALA A 2 6.69 -17.15 -38.12
N ARG A 3 6.03 -16.04 -38.44
CA ARG A 3 6.08 -14.82 -37.63
C ARG A 3 5.27 -15.08 -36.36
N LEU A 4 5.95 -15.19 -35.22
CA LEU A 4 5.32 -15.06 -33.91
C LEU A 4 4.72 -13.65 -33.84
N GLY A 5 3.39 -13.58 -33.77
CA GLY A 5 2.70 -12.32 -33.49
C GLY A 5 3.16 -11.74 -32.14
N PRO A 6 2.98 -10.43 -31.91
CA PRO A 6 3.33 -9.82 -30.62
C PRO A 6 2.65 -10.62 -29.48
N PRO A 7 3.33 -10.80 -28.33
CA PRO A 7 2.72 -11.49 -27.20
C PRO A 7 1.41 -10.78 -26.89
N MET A 8 0.31 -11.55 -26.81
CA MET A 8 -0.98 -11.03 -26.36
C MET A 8 -0.78 -10.54 -24.92
N THR A 9 -0.50 -9.24 -24.76
CA THR A 9 -0.69 -8.57 -23.49
C THR A 9 -2.16 -8.72 -23.19
N SER A 10 -2.50 -9.49 -22.16
CA SER A 10 -3.86 -9.59 -21.63
C SER A 10 -4.40 -8.17 -21.41
N THR A 11 -5.25 -7.71 -22.32
CA THR A 11 -5.93 -6.43 -22.22
C THR A 11 -6.98 -6.58 -21.13
N GLY A 12 -6.73 -6.02 -19.94
CA GLY A 12 -7.76 -5.85 -18.91
C GLY A 12 -7.44 -6.32 -17.48
N TYR A 13 -6.26 -6.86 -17.19
CA TYR A 13 -5.91 -7.16 -15.79
C TYR A 13 -5.52 -5.88 -15.04
N MET A 14 -6.38 -5.46 -14.10
CA MET A 14 -6.12 -4.38 -13.14
C MET A 14 -5.88 -4.97 -11.76
N PHE A 15 -4.76 -4.63 -11.13
CA PHE A 15 -4.47 -5.05 -9.78
C PHE A 15 -5.27 -4.19 -8.79
N GLN A 16 -6.43 -4.73 -8.38
CA GLN A 16 -7.36 -4.07 -7.47
C GLN A 16 -7.80 -5.05 -6.36
N PRO A 17 -6.90 -5.41 -5.43
CA PRO A 17 -7.24 -6.31 -4.32
C PRO A 17 -8.27 -5.65 -3.39
N ALA A 18 -9.15 -6.46 -2.81
CA ALA A 18 -10.01 -6.01 -1.72
C ALA A 18 -9.19 -5.72 -0.44
N ASP A 19 -9.71 -4.89 0.46
CA ASP A 19 -9.02 -4.52 1.71
C ASP A 19 -8.59 -5.75 2.53
N HIS A 20 -9.44 -6.77 2.62
CA HIS A 20 -9.10 -7.99 3.35
C HIS A 20 -7.96 -8.76 2.66
N GLN A 21 -7.91 -8.77 1.33
CA GLN A 21 -6.85 -9.44 0.56
C GLN A 21 -5.51 -8.76 0.75
N LEU A 22 -5.47 -7.42 0.83
CA LEU A 22 -4.25 -6.68 1.19
C LEU A 22 -3.67 -7.16 2.53
N ILE A 23 -4.55 -7.45 3.49
CA ILE A 23 -4.14 -7.90 4.82
C ILE A 23 -3.75 -9.38 4.82
N THR A 24 -4.62 -10.26 4.31
CA THR A 24 -4.48 -11.71 4.42
C THR A 24 -3.42 -12.28 3.48
N ASN A 25 -3.31 -11.74 2.27
CA ASN A 25 -2.44 -12.31 1.22
C ASN A 25 -1.08 -11.60 1.13
N TYR A 26 -0.94 -10.38 1.68
CA TYR A 26 0.30 -9.60 1.57
C TYR A 26 0.86 -9.18 2.93
N LEU A 27 0.11 -8.42 3.74
CA LEU A 27 0.64 -7.88 5.00
C LEU A 27 0.96 -8.96 6.04
N ARG A 28 0.03 -9.88 6.30
CA ARG A 28 0.24 -10.98 7.27
C ARG A 28 1.39 -11.91 6.84
N PRO A 29 1.47 -12.38 5.58
CA PRO A 29 2.63 -13.14 5.11
C PRO A 29 3.94 -12.38 5.25
N LYS A 30 3.99 -11.08 4.93
CA LYS A 30 5.18 -10.24 5.10
C LYS A 30 5.64 -10.20 6.56
N VAL A 31 4.73 -9.98 7.51
CA VAL A 31 5.02 -9.96 8.95
C VAL A 31 5.47 -11.33 9.45
N ALA A 32 4.80 -12.40 9.02
CA ALA A 32 5.11 -13.77 9.38
C ALA A 32 6.35 -14.33 8.66
N ARG A 33 7.00 -13.54 7.78
CA ARG A 33 8.12 -13.97 6.92
C ARG A 33 7.82 -15.23 6.11
N ARG A 34 6.57 -15.35 5.64
CA ARG A 34 6.14 -16.42 4.74
C ARG A 34 6.36 -15.99 3.29
N ASN A 35 6.39 -16.94 2.37
CA ASN A 35 6.42 -16.66 0.94
C ASN A 35 5.05 -16.12 0.50
N PHE A 36 5.07 -15.09 -0.35
CA PHE A 36 3.90 -14.51 -1.01
C PHE A 36 4.38 -13.80 -2.28
N ASP A 37 3.43 -13.32 -3.08
CA ASP A 37 3.72 -12.56 -4.28
C ASP A 37 4.23 -11.16 -3.94
N ASP A 38 5.55 -10.95 -4.01
CA ASP A 38 6.21 -9.71 -3.58
C ASP A 38 6.07 -8.61 -4.65
N ARG A 39 4.88 -8.03 -4.72
CA ARG A 39 4.53 -6.95 -5.67
C ARG A 39 4.60 -5.55 -5.08
N PHE A 40 4.85 -5.42 -3.77
CA PHE A 40 4.79 -4.14 -3.07
C PHE A 40 6.19 -3.63 -2.78
N TYR A 41 6.39 -2.33 -2.92
CA TYR A 41 7.67 -1.71 -2.60
C TYR A 41 7.87 -1.66 -1.08
N VAL A 42 9.12 -1.71 -0.62
CA VAL A 42 9.46 -1.45 0.79
C VAL A 42 9.98 -0.01 0.89
N ALA A 43 9.22 0.87 1.53
CA ALA A 43 9.59 2.28 1.70
C ALA A 43 8.88 2.89 2.92
N ASN A 44 9.51 3.87 3.56
CA ASN A 44 8.88 4.61 4.65
C ASN A 44 7.93 5.69 4.08
N ALA A 45 6.62 5.50 4.24
CA ALA A 45 5.61 6.45 3.75
C ALA A 45 5.63 7.82 4.46
N TYR A 46 6.46 7.97 5.50
CA TYR A 46 6.64 9.22 6.26
C TYR A 46 8.00 9.89 5.99
N SER A 47 8.88 9.31 5.17
CA SER A 47 10.21 9.90 4.97
C SER A 47 10.22 11.04 3.94
N VAL A 48 9.38 10.97 2.90
CA VAL A 48 9.33 11.93 1.79
C VAL A 48 7.89 12.09 1.30
N GLY A 49 7.60 13.22 0.64
CA GLY A 49 6.29 13.49 0.05
C GLY A 49 5.86 12.44 -1.00
N PRO A 50 4.55 12.31 -1.30
CA PRO A 50 4.03 11.30 -2.23
C PRO A 50 4.72 11.31 -3.59
N GLU A 51 5.00 12.49 -4.17
CA GLU A 51 5.67 12.62 -5.47
C GLU A 51 7.06 11.98 -5.48
N LEU A 52 7.86 12.21 -4.44
CA LEU A 52 9.18 11.59 -4.28
C LEU A 52 9.07 10.11 -3.88
N LEU A 53 7.99 9.72 -3.22
CA LEU A 53 7.75 8.34 -2.83
C LEU A 53 7.43 7.46 -4.06
N ILE A 54 6.87 8.02 -5.14
CA ILE A 54 6.54 7.31 -6.37
C ILE A 54 7.57 7.52 -7.49
N ASP A 55 8.54 8.41 -7.31
CA ASP A 55 9.54 8.73 -8.33
C ASP A 55 10.33 7.49 -8.78
N GLY A 56 10.42 7.30 -10.10
CA GLY A 56 11.04 6.13 -10.74
C GLY A 56 10.34 4.79 -10.48
N ARG A 57 9.18 4.74 -9.82
CA ARG A 57 8.47 3.50 -9.47
C ARG A 57 7.24 3.30 -10.36
N PRO A 58 7.17 2.18 -11.12
CA PRO A 58 5.95 1.84 -11.84
C PRO A 58 4.74 1.68 -10.89
N PRO A 59 3.54 2.15 -11.28
CA PRO A 59 2.32 1.89 -10.53
C PRO A 59 1.91 0.43 -10.64
N ALA A 60 0.91 0.04 -9.86
CA ALA A 60 0.34 -1.30 -9.86
C ALA A 60 -0.17 -1.68 -11.27
N PRO A 61 -0.01 -2.95 -11.69
CA PRO A 61 -0.42 -3.40 -13.03
C PRO A 61 -1.86 -3.02 -13.36
N GLY A 62 -2.06 -2.51 -14.58
CA GLY A 62 -3.37 -2.11 -15.09
C GLY A 62 -3.91 -0.78 -14.54
N THR A 63 -3.19 -0.09 -13.66
CA THR A 63 -3.53 1.28 -13.23
C THR A 63 -2.76 2.31 -14.06
N LYS A 64 -3.43 3.39 -14.52
CA LYS A 64 -2.81 4.43 -15.37
C LYS A 64 -3.37 5.83 -15.11
N GLY A 65 -2.54 6.85 -15.33
CA GLY A 65 -2.95 8.25 -15.24
C GLY A 65 -3.47 8.59 -13.84
N LYS A 66 -4.66 9.19 -13.76
CA LYS A 66 -5.30 9.61 -12.50
C LYS A 66 -5.70 8.44 -11.59
N GLU A 67 -5.75 7.23 -12.12
CA GLU A 67 -6.11 6.01 -11.38
C GLU A 67 -4.88 5.21 -10.95
N SER A 68 -3.67 5.73 -11.16
CA SER A 68 -2.43 5.05 -10.80
C SER A 68 -2.37 4.82 -9.29
N VAL A 69 -2.09 3.58 -8.87
CA VAL A 69 -2.00 3.20 -7.46
C VAL A 69 -0.63 2.59 -7.18
N TRP A 70 -0.04 2.91 -6.04
CA TRP A 70 1.18 2.29 -5.54
C TRP A 70 0.93 1.67 -4.18
N PHE A 71 1.51 0.51 -3.94
CA PHE A 71 1.43 -0.21 -2.67
C PHE A 71 2.81 -0.28 -2.02
N PHE A 72 2.87 0.06 -0.74
CA PHE A 72 4.11 0.08 0.04
C PHE A 72 3.95 -0.70 1.34
N PHE A 73 4.96 -1.50 1.67
CA PHE A 73 5.22 -1.90 3.04
C PHE A 73 6.03 -0.80 3.72
N SER A 74 5.40 -0.09 4.65
CA SER A 74 6.04 0.93 5.48
C SER A 74 6.20 0.45 6.92
N PRO A 75 7.30 0.81 7.60
CA PRO A 75 7.44 0.58 9.03
C PRO A 75 6.25 1.14 9.82
N ALA A 76 5.70 0.34 10.73
CA ALA A 76 4.58 0.76 11.58
C ALA A 76 4.98 1.82 12.64
N ASN A 77 6.29 2.01 12.86
CA ASN A 77 6.85 2.88 13.89
C ASN A 77 6.80 4.38 13.56
N GLY A 78 6.48 4.78 12.31
CA GLY A 78 6.19 6.18 11.97
C GLY A 78 4.98 6.75 12.75
N HIS A 79 4.18 5.87 13.39
CA HIS A 79 3.10 6.25 14.30
C HIS A 79 3.51 6.44 15.76
N LYS A 80 4.76 6.16 16.15
CA LYS A 80 5.20 6.35 17.53
C LYS A 80 5.63 7.80 17.70
N GLY A 81 4.78 8.59 18.35
CA GLY A 81 5.24 9.83 18.96
C GLY A 81 6.44 9.54 19.86
N VAL A 82 7.35 10.51 19.96
CA VAL A 82 8.41 10.50 20.97
C VAL A 82 7.81 10.09 22.31
N ARG A 83 8.49 9.17 23.01
CA ARG A 83 8.07 8.60 24.30
C ARG A 83 7.37 9.66 25.17
N GLY A 84 6.08 9.43 25.47
CA GLY A 84 5.28 10.30 26.33
C GLY A 84 4.21 11.10 25.58
N GLY A 85 3.06 10.46 25.31
CA GLY A 85 1.76 11.15 25.13
C GLY A 85 1.59 12.13 23.96
N GLY A 86 2.61 12.39 23.15
CA GLY A 86 2.55 13.35 22.04
C GLY A 86 1.85 12.81 20.80
N ARG A 87 1.05 13.68 20.16
CA ARG A 87 0.34 13.47 18.88
C ARG A 87 1.23 12.71 17.88
N ARG A 88 0.71 11.60 17.35
CA ARG A 88 1.39 10.76 16.33
C ARG A 88 1.95 11.67 15.24
N GLN A 89 3.27 11.71 15.13
CA GLN A 89 3.96 12.60 14.20
C GLN A 89 3.82 11.98 12.81
N ARG A 90 2.77 12.40 12.10
CA ARG A 90 2.50 12.04 10.70
C ARG A 90 3.21 12.98 9.73
N THR A 91 4.26 13.65 10.21
CA THR A 91 5.09 14.52 9.39
C THR A 91 5.77 13.69 8.32
N VAL A 92 5.82 14.25 7.12
CA VAL A 92 6.36 13.66 5.92
C VAL A 92 7.54 14.52 5.50
N GLY A 93 8.75 13.95 5.56
CA GLY A 93 9.98 14.71 5.39
C GLY A 93 10.03 15.91 6.33
N ASP A 94 10.33 17.10 5.79
CA ASP A 94 10.62 18.30 6.57
C ASP A 94 9.43 19.29 6.70
N GLY A 95 8.20 18.95 6.25
CA GLY A 95 7.12 19.94 6.34
C GLY A 95 5.67 19.53 6.05
N CYS A 96 5.41 18.43 5.35
CA CYS A 96 4.03 18.00 5.10
C CYS A 96 3.51 17.07 6.21
N CYS A 97 2.21 16.89 6.35
CA CYS A 97 1.63 15.97 7.33
C CYS A 97 0.52 15.14 6.70
N TRP A 98 0.50 13.83 6.97
CA TRP A 98 -0.69 13.04 6.72
C TRP A 98 -1.78 13.40 7.74
N HIS A 99 -2.97 13.73 7.28
CA HIS A 99 -4.16 14.01 8.07
C HIS A 99 -5.11 12.81 8.06
N SER A 100 -5.86 12.59 9.14
CA SER A 100 -6.85 11.51 9.17
C SER A 100 -8.11 12.00 8.51
N GLU A 101 -8.64 11.27 7.55
CA GLU A 101 -9.97 11.56 7.00
C GLU A 101 -11.09 10.98 7.89
N GLY A 102 -10.74 10.11 8.83
CA GLY A 102 -11.70 9.51 9.75
C GLY A 102 -11.09 8.54 10.74
N ARG A 103 -11.99 7.77 11.36
CA ARG A 103 -11.66 6.66 12.28
C ARG A 103 -11.21 5.43 11.50
N ASP A 104 -10.59 4.50 12.23
CA ASP A 104 -10.25 3.19 11.71
C ASP A 104 -11.52 2.44 11.37
N LYS A 105 -11.52 1.81 10.19
CA LYS A 105 -12.60 0.91 9.75
C LYS A 105 -12.11 -0.51 9.90
N ASP A 106 -12.90 -1.35 10.55
CA ASP A 106 -12.59 -2.78 10.63
C ASP A 106 -12.68 -3.40 9.25
N VAL A 107 -11.74 -4.29 8.97
CA VAL A 107 -11.69 -5.09 7.74
C VAL A 107 -12.02 -6.52 8.13
N VAL A 108 -13.07 -7.06 7.50
CA VAL A 108 -13.51 -8.45 7.65
C VAL A 108 -13.17 -9.23 6.39
N ASP A 109 -12.79 -10.50 6.54
CA ASP A 109 -12.66 -11.43 5.41
C ASP A 109 -14.01 -11.95 4.92
N ASP A 110 -13.97 -12.79 3.89
CA ASP A 110 -15.17 -13.41 3.30
C ASP A 110 -15.94 -14.33 4.27
N GLN A 111 -15.33 -14.71 5.41
CA GLN A 111 -15.97 -15.48 6.47
C GLN A 111 -16.55 -14.58 7.59
N GLY A 112 -16.50 -13.26 7.43
CA GLY A 112 -16.94 -12.30 8.43
C GLY A 112 -15.99 -12.17 9.63
N CYS A 113 -14.81 -12.78 9.56
CA CYS A 113 -13.82 -12.70 10.62
C CYS A 113 -13.01 -11.41 10.47
N ARG A 114 -12.86 -10.66 11.57
CA ARG A 114 -12.04 -9.44 11.57
C ARG A 114 -10.58 -9.79 11.31
N VAL A 115 -10.02 -9.26 10.23
CA VAL A 115 -8.62 -9.50 9.85
C VAL A 115 -7.69 -8.33 10.12
N GLY A 116 -8.23 -7.12 10.29
CA GLY A 116 -7.47 -5.95 10.68
C GLY A 116 -8.32 -4.67 10.59
N TYR A 117 -7.68 -3.56 10.25
CA TYR A 117 -8.34 -2.28 10.04
C TYR A 117 -7.66 -1.49 8.92
N ILE A 118 -8.40 -0.56 8.32
CA ILE A 118 -7.91 0.41 7.34
C ILE A 118 -8.15 1.84 7.85
N ARG A 119 -7.18 2.73 7.60
CA ARG A 119 -7.29 4.16 7.88
C ARG A 119 -6.97 4.93 6.61
N LYS A 120 -7.86 5.87 6.26
CA LYS A 120 -7.63 6.81 5.16
C LYS A 120 -6.91 8.06 5.64
N LEU A 121 -5.92 8.49 4.86
CA LEU A 121 -5.09 9.65 5.13
C LEU A 121 -5.04 10.56 3.89
N SER A 122 -4.94 11.87 4.11
CA SER A 122 -4.72 12.90 3.09
C SER A 122 -3.57 13.83 3.40
#